data_AF-A0A3A8E785-F1
#
_entry.id   AF-A0A3A8E785-F1
#
_cell.length_a   1.000
_cell.length_b   1.000
_cell.length_c   1.000
_cell.angle_alpha   90.00
_cell.angle_beta   90.00
_cell.angle_gamma   90.00
#
_symmetry.space_group_name_H-M   'P 1'
#
loop_
_entity.id
_entity.type
_entity.pdbx_description
1 polymer ?
#
loop_
_entity_poly.entity_id
_entity_poly.type
_entity_poly.pdbx_seq_one_letter_code
_entity_poly.pdbx_strand_id
1 'polypeptide(L)' 'MSNESKPYRVNSAFLKKINKLWLEATIETKTKIEESDVVNATLYKFLDEITVNDIKEYRREIKGKDD' A
#
# COMPACT_ATOMS: atom_id res chain seq x y z
N MET A 1 20.66 -7.82 -0.75
CA MET A 1 19.43 -7.55 -1.53
C MET A 1 19.63 -6.23 -2.27
N SER A 2 19.31 -6.16 -3.56
CA SER A 2 19.36 -4.90 -4.30
C SER A 2 18.27 -3.96 -3.76
N ASN A 3 18.66 -2.75 -3.38
CA ASN A 3 17.69 -1.71 -3.03
C ASN A 3 17.17 -1.08 -4.32
N GLU A 4 16.13 -1.68 -4.88
CA GLU A 4 15.39 -1.11 -6.01
C GLU A 4 14.28 -0.20 -5.48
N SER A 5 14.24 1.04 -5.96
CA SER A 5 13.15 1.98 -5.68
C SER A 5 12.41 2.32 -6.96
N LYS A 6 11.07 2.31 -6.90
CA LYS A 6 10.19 2.71 -8.00
C LYS A 6 9.10 3.64 -7.47
N PRO A 7 8.90 4.83 -8.07
CA PRO A 7 7.83 5.73 -7.67
C PRO A 7 6.49 5.28 -8.27
N TYR A 8 5.47 5.15 -7.42
CA TYR A 8 4.09 4.85 -7.83
C TYR A 8 3.13 5.95 -7.40
N ARG A 9 2.09 6.20 -8.21
CA ARG A 9 0.96 7.05 -7.79
C ARG A 9 0.01 6.24 -6.92
N VAL A 10 -0.18 6.69 -5.70
CA VAL A 10 -1.06 6.06 -4.72
C VAL A 10 -2.29 6.95 -4.49
N ASN A 11 -3.46 6.34 -4.30
CA ASN A 11 -4.66 7.09 -3.95
C ASN A 11 -4.44 7.83 -2.61
N SER A 12 -4.81 9.11 -2.55
CA SER A 12 -4.60 9.96 -1.37
C SER A 12 -5.30 9.43 -0.11
N ALA A 13 -6.41 8.72 -0.25
CA ALA A 13 -7.08 8.03 0.86
C ALA A 13 -6.19 6.94 1.47
N PHE A 14 -5.41 6.23 0.66
CA PHE A 14 -4.48 5.20 1.13
C PHE A 14 -3.28 5.83 1.85
N LEU A 15 -2.77 6.97 1.36
CA LEU A 15 -1.67 7.69 2.04
C LEU A 15 -2.04 8.07 3.48
N LYS A 16 -3.26 8.58 3.71
CA LYS A 16 -3.74 8.89 5.06
C LYS A 16 -3.76 7.65 5.96
N LYS A 17 -4.20 6.51 5.42
CA LYS A 17 -4.29 5.25 6.15
C LYS A 17 -2.89 4.67 6.44
N ILE A 18 -1.99 4.72 5.47
CA ILE A 18 -0.59 4.29 5.62
C ILE A 18 0.08 5.10 6.72
N ASN A 19 -0.02 6.44 6.68
CA ASN A 19 0.57 7.31 7.69
C ASN A 19 0.03 7.02 9.10
N LYS A 20 -1.29 6.80 9.24
CA LYS A 20 -1.90 6.43 10.52
C LYS A 20 -1.33 5.11 11.05
N LEU A 21 -1.30 4.06 10.22
CA LEU A 21 -0.78 2.74 10.60
C LEU A 21 0.71 2.79 10.94
N TRP A 22 1.48 3.57 10.19
CA TRP A 22 2.89 3.80 10.45
C TRP A 22 3.12 4.42 11.84
N LEU A 23 2.34 5.45 12.19
CA LEU A 23 2.43 6.10 13.49
C LEU A 23 2.03 5.14 14.62
N GLU A 24 0.92 4.41 14.45
CA GLU A 24 0.45 3.40 15.42
C GLU A 24 1.51 2.32 15.67
N ALA A 25 2.09 1.76 14.59
CA ALA A 25 3.13 0.74 14.69
C ALA A 25 4.41 1.26 15.37
N THR A 26 4.82 2.49 15.07
CA THR A 26 5.99 3.13 15.71
C THR A 26 5.76 3.31 17.21
N ILE A 27 4.57 3.75 17.62
CA ILE A 27 4.20 3.94 19.03
C ILE A 27 4.15 2.59 19.76
N GLU A 28 3.45 1.61 19.19
CA GLU A 28 3.24 0.29 19.80
C GLU A 28 4.55 -0.47 19.99
N THR A 29 5.40 -0.48 18.96
CA THR A 29 6.67 -1.20 18.99
C THR A 29 7.75 -0.46 19.79
N LYS A 30 7.57 0.84 20.04
CA LYS A 30 8.59 1.74 20.60
C LYS A 30 9.90 1.72 19.80
N THR A 31 9.81 1.40 18.52
CA THR A 31 10.93 1.36 17.58
C THR A 31 10.60 2.17 16.35
N LYS A 32 11.63 2.70 15.68
CA LYS A 32 11.43 3.39 14.42
C LYS A 32 11.03 2.37 13.35
N ILE A 33 9.81 2.47 12.87
CA ILE A 33 9.33 1.77 11.68
C ILE A 33 9.43 2.75 10.51
N GLU A 34 9.81 2.29 9.32
CA GLU A 34 9.78 3.12 8.12
C GLU A 34 8.39 3.03 7.48
N GLU A 35 7.91 4.11 6.85
CA GLU A 35 6.60 4.07 6.15
C GLU A 35 6.61 3.02 5.02
N SER A 36 7.76 2.78 4.41
CA SER A 36 7.96 1.69 3.44
C SER A 36 7.71 0.30 4.01
N ASP A 37 7.90 0.08 5.32
CA ASP A 37 7.63 -1.21 5.95
C ASP A 37 6.13 -1.49 5.95
N VAL A 38 5.29 -0.47 6.15
CA VAL A 38 3.82 -0.59 6.09
C VAL A 38 3.37 -0.92 4.67
N VAL A 39 3.97 -0.27 3.67
CA VAL A 39 3.70 -0.56 2.25
C VAL A 39 4.13 -1.99 1.91
N ASN A 40 5.34 -2.39 2.27
CA ASN A 40 5.86 -3.72 1.99
C ASN A 40 5.09 -4.82 2.74
N ALA A 41 4.67 -4.58 3.98
CA ALA A 41 3.82 -5.51 4.72
C ALA A 41 2.44 -5.67 4.06
N THR A 42 1.89 -4.59 3.50
CA THR A 42 0.64 -4.63 2.75
C THR A 42 0.80 -5.47 1.48
N LEU A 43 1.87 -5.25 0.71
CA LEU A 43 2.17 -6.04 -0.47
C LEU A 43 2.42 -7.52 -0.10
N TYR A 44 3.25 -7.78 0.90
CA TYR A 44 3.53 -9.15 1.38
C TYR A 44 2.25 -9.91 1.72
N LYS A 45 1.26 -9.25 2.33
CA LYS A 45 -0.01 -9.88 2.73
C LYS A 45 -0.94 -10.20 1.54
N PHE A 46 -0.94 -9.38 0.48
CA PHE A 46 -1.99 -9.43 -0.54
C PHE A 46 -1.49 -9.65 -1.97
N LEU A 47 -0.19 -9.56 -2.23
CA LEU A 47 0.35 -9.62 -3.59
C LEU A 47 0.14 -10.99 -4.25
N ASP A 48 0.14 -12.07 -3.47
CA ASP A 48 -0.14 -13.42 -3.99
C ASP A 48 -1.64 -13.70 -4.14
N GLU A 49 -2.50 -12.87 -3.53
CA GLU A 49 -3.96 -13.01 -3.56
C GLU A 49 -4.61 -12.14 -4.63
N ILE A 50 -3.95 -11.06 -5.08
CA ILE A 50 -4.53 -10.11 -6.03
C ILE A 50 -4.72 -10.73 -7.42
N THR A 51 -5.93 -10.59 -7.97
CA THR A 51 -6.29 -11.09 -9.29
C THR A 51 -6.41 -9.98 -10.33
N VAL A 52 -6.46 -10.37 -11.61
CA VAL A 52 -6.75 -9.44 -12.72
C VAL A 52 -8.12 -8.76 -12.54
N ASN A 53 -9.09 -9.47 -11.97
CA ASN A 53 -10.43 -8.91 -11.77
C ASN A 53 -10.43 -7.82 -10.69
N ASP A 54 -9.71 -8.00 -9.59
CA ASP A 54 -9.59 -6.98 -8.53
C ASP A 54 -8.98 -5.69 -9.09
N ILE A 55 -7.98 -5.82 -9.98
CA ILE A 55 -7.36 -4.67 -10.66
C ILE A 55 -8.38 -3.95 -11.55
N LYS A 56 -9.19 -4.69 -12.33
CA LYS A 56 -10.22 -4.12 -13.19
C LYS A 56 -11.31 -3.43 -12.37
N GLU A 57 -11.77 -4.06 -11.30
CA GLU A 57 -12.76 -3.50 -10.39
C GLU A 57 -12.27 -2.19 -9.77
N TYR A 58 -11.05 -2.18 -9.22
CA TYR A 58 -10.43 -0.94 -8.73
C TYR A 58 -10.35 0.15 -9.80
N ARG A 59 -9.98 -0.21 -11.04
CA ARG A 59 -9.87 0.76 -12.14
C ARG A 59 -11.23 1.33 -12.54
N ARG A 60 -12.28 0.51 -12.53
CA ARG A 60 -13.65 0.95 -12.78
C ARG A 60 -14.17 1.84 -11.66
N GLU A 61 -14.14 1.36 -10.42
CA GLU A 61 -14.77 2.04 -9.29
C GLU A 61 -14.02 3.30 -8.85
N ILE A 62 -12.70 3.27 -8.86
CA ILE A 62 -11.88 4.35 -8.29
C ILE A 62 -11.29 5.25 -9.38
N LYS A 63 -11.01 4.71 -10.58
CA LYS A 63 -10.44 5.51 -11.67
C LYS A 63 -11.46 5.88 -12.75
N GLY A 64 -12.68 5.32 -12.73
CA GLY A 64 -13.66 5.52 -13.80
C GLY A 64 -13.12 5.08 -15.15
N LYS A 65 -12.39 3.96 -15.19
CA LYS A 65 -11.74 3.42 -16.39
C LYS A 65 -12.18 1.97 -16.63
N ASP A 66 -12.07 1.55 -17.89
CA ASP A 66 -12.36 0.19 -18.37
C ASP A 66 -13.85 -0.22 -18.30
N ASP A 67 -14.71 0.72 -18.69
CA ASP A 67 -16.12 0.48 -19.05
C ASP A 67 -16.25 -0.24 -20.40
#